data_AF-E1RID0-F1
#
_entry.id   AF-E1RID0-F1
#
_cell.length_a   1.000
_cell.length_b   1.000
_cell.length_c   1.000
_cell.angle_alpha   90.00
_cell.angle_beta   90.00
_cell.angle_gamma   90.00
#
_symmetry.space_group_name_H-M   'P 1'
#
loop_
_entity.id
_entity.type
_entity.pdbx_description
1 polymer ?
#
loop_
_entity_poly.entity_id
_entity_poly.type
_entity_poly.pdbx_seq_one_letter_code
_entity_poly.pdbx_strand_id
1 'polypeptide(L)'
;MSNCPFFGTCKWMGRYSANGGARVNHLINNYCKGSYLRKCVRKKVAEKLGGREFIPDNMQPDGKPAKGTSDSEWSDEVKEIVRQMVEPQSVKN
;
A
#
# COMPACT_ATOMS: atom_id res chain seq x y z
N MET A 1 -19.75 -4.36 -9.22
CA MET A 1 -18.44 -4.32 -8.56
C MET A 1 -18.18 -2.92 -8.05
N SER A 2 -18.56 -2.62 -6.81
CA SER A 2 -18.41 -1.28 -6.23
C SER A 2 -16.94 -0.96 -6.01
N ASN A 3 -16.45 -0.01 -6.79
CA ASN A 3 -15.06 0.37 -7.02
C ASN A 3 -14.38 0.83 -5.72
N CYS A 4 -13.31 0.15 -5.31
CA CYS A 4 -12.33 0.81 -4.45
C CYS A 4 -11.65 1.88 -5.33
N PRO A 5 -11.70 3.17 -4.98
CA PRO A 5 -11.15 4.20 -5.85
C PRO A 5 -9.65 3.97 -6.12
N PHE A 6 -8.93 3.35 -5.20
CA PHE A 6 -7.52 2.94 -5.33
C PHE A 6 -7.26 1.73 -6.23
N PHE A 7 -8.30 1.07 -6.74
CA PHE A 7 -8.23 -0.26 -7.34
C PHE A 7 -7.88 -0.26 -8.82
N GLY A 8 -8.57 0.58 -9.60
CA GLY A 8 -8.48 0.57 -11.07
C GLY A 8 -7.14 1.05 -11.64
N THR A 9 -6.29 1.67 -10.82
CA THR A 9 -5.02 2.28 -11.25
C THR A 9 -3.80 1.67 -10.55
N CYS A 10 -3.98 0.57 -9.82
CA CYS A 10 -2.93 0.00 -8.99
C CYS A 10 -2.04 -0.94 -9.84
N LYS A 11 -0.90 -0.45 -10.33
CA LYS A 11 0.05 -1.27 -11.13
C LYS A 11 0.50 -2.55 -10.39
N TRP A 12 0.59 -2.50 -9.06
CA TRP A 12 0.85 -3.66 -8.22
C TRP A 12 -0.16 -4.79 -8.46
N MET A 13 -1.45 -4.46 -8.58
CA MET A 13 -2.51 -5.45 -8.81
C MET A 13 -2.29 -6.19 -10.11
N GLY A 14 -2.17 -5.48 -11.23
CA GLY A 14 -1.99 -6.12 -12.54
C GLY A 14 -0.74 -7.00 -12.61
N ARG A 15 0.33 -6.60 -11.92
CA ARG A 15 1.61 -7.33 -11.90
C ARG A 15 1.62 -8.54 -10.97
N TYR A 16 0.92 -8.48 -9.84
CA TYR A 16 1.01 -9.49 -8.78
C TYR A 16 -0.28 -10.30 -8.56
N SER A 17 -1.40 -9.96 -9.21
CA SER A 17 -2.64 -10.74 -9.16
C SER A 17 -2.59 -12.02 -10.00
N ALA A 18 -1.76 -12.06 -11.04
CA ALA A 18 -1.67 -13.18 -11.98
C ALA A 18 -1.25 -14.51 -11.33
N ASN A 19 -0.49 -14.47 -10.22
CA ASN A 19 0.05 -15.65 -9.55
C ASN A 19 -0.46 -15.83 -8.10
N GLY A 20 -1.48 -15.08 -7.66
CA GLY A 20 -1.82 -14.98 -6.24
C GLY A 20 -3.22 -14.44 -5.91
N GLY A 21 -4.21 -14.70 -6.77
CA GLY A 21 -5.56 -14.11 -6.71
C GLY A 21 -6.22 -14.13 -5.33
N ALA A 22 -6.08 -15.20 -4.54
CA ALA A 22 -6.65 -15.28 -3.19
C ALA A 22 -5.99 -14.29 -2.19
N ARG A 23 -4.66 -14.18 -2.21
CA ARG A 23 -3.92 -13.26 -1.33
C ARG A 23 -4.21 -11.81 -1.67
N VAL A 24 -4.28 -11.54 -2.97
CA VAL A 24 -4.62 -10.24 -3.52
C VAL A 24 -6.07 -9.87 -3.15
N ASN A 25 -7.03 -10.77 -3.32
CA ASN A 25 -8.42 -10.56 -2.92
C ASN A 25 -8.56 -10.35 -1.39
N HIS A 26 -7.79 -11.06 -0.58
CA HIS A 26 -7.79 -10.86 0.87
C HIS A 26 -7.28 -9.47 1.25
N LEU A 27 -6.15 -9.04 0.65
CA LEU A 27 -5.61 -7.69 0.86
C LEU A 27 -6.59 -6.60 0.41
N ILE A 28 -7.27 -6.81 -0.70
CA ILE A 28 -8.35 -5.93 -1.18
C ILE A 28 -9.48 -5.87 -0.16
N ASN A 29 -10.02 -7.01 0.24
CA ASN A 29 -11.20 -7.03 1.08
C ASN A 29 -10.91 -6.38 2.43
N ASN A 30 -9.70 -6.51 2.95
CA ASN A 30 -9.29 -5.88 4.20
C ASN A 30 -8.96 -4.39 4.07
N TYR A 31 -8.13 -4.01 3.10
CA TYR A 31 -7.57 -2.66 3.00
C TYR A 31 -8.34 -1.70 2.10
N CYS A 32 -9.26 -2.20 1.26
CA CYS A 32 -10.14 -1.36 0.43
C CYS A 32 -11.58 -1.29 0.97
N LYS A 33 -12.09 -2.37 1.58
CA LYS A 33 -13.51 -2.47 2.00
C LYS A 33 -13.70 -2.83 3.46
N GLY A 34 -12.64 -3.24 4.15
CA GLY A 34 -12.69 -3.82 5.48
C GLY A 34 -12.17 -2.89 6.57
N SER A 35 -12.03 -3.46 7.76
CA SER A 35 -11.56 -2.78 8.97
C SER A 35 -10.14 -2.18 8.84
N TYR A 36 -9.35 -2.63 7.87
CA TYR A 36 -7.99 -2.17 7.62
C TYR A 36 -7.90 -1.01 6.61
N LEU A 37 -9.02 -0.49 6.11
CA LEU A 37 -9.03 0.66 5.19
C LEU A 37 -8.27 1.87 5.75
N ARG A 38 -8.42 2.16 7.05
CA ARG A 38 -7.70 3.24 7.72
C ARG A 38 -6.20 2.95 7.90
N LYS A 39 -5.79 1.68 7.78
CA LYS A 39 -4.41 1.20 7.87
C LYS A 39 -3.76 0.97 6.50
N CYS A 40 -4.44 1.35 5.40
CA CYS A 40 -3.86 1.22 4.07
C CYS A 40 -2.77 2.27 3.84
N VAL A 41 -1.51 1.83 3.85
CA VAL A 41 -0.35 2.70 3.70
C VAL A 41 -0.32 3.32 2.29
N ARG A 42 -0.66 2.55 1.25
CA ARG A 42 -0.79 3.07 -0.14
C ARG A 42 -1.75 4.26 -0.23
N LYS A 43 -2.87 4.20 0.49
CA LYS A 43 -3.83 5.31 0.56
C LYS A 43 -3.22 6.52 1.24
N LYS A 44 -2.48 6.32 2.33
CA LYS A 44 -1.82 7.41 3.07
C LYS A 44 -0.71 8.08 2.28
N VAL A 45 0.08 7.31 1.53
CA VAL A 45 1.07 7.86 0.60
C VAL A 45 0.38 8.78 -0.41
N ALA A 46 -0.70 8.32 -1.04
CA ALA A 46 -1.42 9.13 -2.01
C ALA A 46 -2.07 10.39 -1.41
N GLU A 47 -2.64 10.28 -0.21
CA GLU A 47 -3.22 11.42 0.50
C GLU A 47 -2.15 12.47 0.86
N LYS A 48 -0.97 12.03 1.30
CA LYS A 48 0.12 12.94 1.73
C LYS A 48 0.90 13.54 0.57
N LEU A 49 1.12 12.79 -0.51
CA LEU A 49 1.90 13.24 -1.67
C LEU A 49 1.00 13.80 -2.79
N GLY A 50 -0.31 13.88 -2.57
CA GLY A 50 -1.25 14.53 -3.49
C GLY A 50 -1.61 13.69 -4.73
N GLY A 51 -1.19 12.44 -4.82
CA GLY A 51 -1.39 11.65 -6.03
C GLY A 51 -1.00 10.18 -5.92
N ARG A 52 -1.51 9.36 -6.83
CA ARG A 52 -1.24 7.91 -6.87
C ARG A 52 0.02 7.55 -7.63
N GLU A 53 0.47 8.46 -8.48
CA GLU A 53 1.71 8.41 -9.26
C GLU A 53 2.95 8.30 -8.38
N PHE A 54 2.86 8.76 -7.12
CA PHE A 54 3.93 8.65 -6.12
C PHE A 54 3.96 7.29 -5.41
N ILE A 55 2.97 6.41 -5.63
CA ILE A 55 2.96 5.10 -5.00
C ILE A 55 3.83 4.15 -5.80
N PRO A 56 4.86 3.53 -5.20
CA PRO A 56 5.68 2.55 -5.89
C PRO A 56 4.88 1.34 -6.40
N ASP A 57 5.27 0.84 -7.57
CA ASP A 57 4.61 -0.27 -8.25
C ASP A 57 4.66 -1.59 -7.48
N ASN A 58 5.69 -1.77 -6.65
CA ASN A 58 5.87 -2.96 -5.83
C ASN A 58 5.36 -2.80 -4.39
N MET A 59 4.78 -1.65 -3.99
CA MET A 59 4.28 -1.46 -2.63
C MET A 59 2.99 -2.25 -2.38
N GLN A 60 2.93 -3.01 -1.29
CA GLN A 60 1.72 -3.68 -0.81
C GLN A 60 0.84 -2.74 0.04
N PRO A 61 -0.46 -3.04 0.25
CA PRO A 61 -1.35 -2.20 1.07
C PRO A 61 -0.91 -1.96 2.52
N ASP A 62 -0.07 -2.84 3.07
CA ASP A 62 0.51 -2.76 4.42
C ASP A 62 1.81 -1.93 4.48
N GLY A 63 2.26 -1.37 3.35
CA GLY A 63 3.47 -0.54 3.27
C GLY A 63 4.75 -1.32 3.03
N LYS A 64 4.69 -2.64 2.84
CA LYS A 64 5.88 -3.47 2.55
C LYS A 64 6.09 -3.65 1.05
N PRO A 65 7.33 -3.85 0.57
CA PRO A 65 7.56 -4.24 -0.81
C PRO A 65 6.96 -5.63 -1.10
N ALA A 66 6.58 -5.88 -2.35
CA ALA A 66 6.12 -7.17 -2.82
C ALA A 66 7.19 -8.24 -2.56
N LYS A 67 6.78 -9.48 -2.29
CA LYS A 67 7.70 -10.59 -2.01
C LYS A 67 8.71 -10.73 -3.17
N GLY A 68 10.00 -10.77 -2.84
CA GLY A 68 11.07 -10.85 -3.84
C GLY A 68 11.48 -9.51 -4.45
N THR A 69 11.00 -8.38 -3.91
CA THR A 69 11.42 -7.02 -4.29
C THR A 69 11.87 -6.23 -3.06
N SER A 70 12.48 -5.05 -3.27
CA SER A 70 12.96 -4.14 -2.22
C SER A 70 12.28 -2.76 -2.31
N ASP A 71 12.42 -1.97 -1.25
CA ASP A 71 12.03 -0.55 -1.19
C ASP A 71 13.19 0.39 -1.51
N SER A 72 14.32 -0.11 -2.02
CA SER A 72 15.54 0.68 -2.28
C SER A 72 15.25 1.87 -3.19
N GLU A 73 14.46 1.65 -4.24
CA GLU A 73 14.08 2.67 -5.24
C GLU A 73 12.90 3.54 -4.82
N TRP A 74 12.35 3.37 -3.60
CA TRP A 74 11.29 4.24 -3.13
C TRP A 74 11.86 5.60 -2.79
N SER A 75 11.11 6.66 -3.11
CA SER A 75 11.50 8.02 -2.71
C SER A 75 11.57 8.11 -1.18
N ASP A 76 12.41 9.02 -0.70
CA ASP A 76 12.57 9.22 0.74
C ASP A 76 11.27 9.65 1.42
N GLU A 77 10.46 10.46 0.73
CA GLU A 77 9.12 10.86 1.19
C GLU A 77 8.21 9.66 1.39
N VAL A 78 8.23 8.69 0.46
CA VAL A 78 7.46 7.45 0.60
C VAL A 78 7.95 6.63 1.78
N LYS A 79 9.27 6.46 1.92
CA LYS A 79 9.89 5.71 3.03
C LYS A 79 9.53 6.34 4.38
N GLU A 80 9.52 7.67 4.47
CA GLU A 80 9.16 8.38 5.69
C GLU A 80 7.69 8.17 6.08
N ILE A 81 6.76 8.23 5.12
CA ILE A 81 5.35 7.94 5.36
C ILE A 81 5.15 6.50 5.83
N VAL A 82 5.89 5.55 5.23
CA VAL A 82 5.84 4.14 5.61
C VAL A 82 6.33 3.96 7.05
N ARG A 83 7.46 4.55 7.43
CA ARG A 83 7.99 4.50 8.81
C ARG A 83 6.96 4.98 9.83
N GLN A 84 6.34 6.14 9.60
CA GLN A 84 5.32 6.73 10.48
C GLN A 84 4.07 5.84 10.64
N MET A 85 3.81 4.94 9.70
CA MET A 85 2.62 4.10 9.66
C MET A 85 2.87 2.66 10.15
N VAL A 86 4.12 2.18 10.06
CA VAL A 86 4.49 0.78 10.33
C VAL A 86 5.26 0.65 11.65
N GLU A 87 6.00 1.67 12.09
CA GLU A 87 6.60 1.66 13.41
C GLU A 87 5.55 2.05 14.46
N PRO A 88 5.39 1.28 15.56
CA PRO A 88 4.64 1.79 16.69
C PRO A 88 5.35 3.07 17.13
N GLN A 89 4.59 4.16 17.31
CA GLN A 89 5.11 5.34 17.98
C GLN A 89 5.75 4.86 19.29
N SER A 90 7.08 4.85 19.34
CA SER A 90 7.79 4.69 20.60
C SER A 90 7.28 5.81 21.49
N VAL A 91 6.42 5.44 22.44
CA VAL A 91 5.96 6.30 23.53
C VAL A 91 7.23 6.76 24.23
N LYS A 92 7.67 7.98 23.93
CA LYS A 92 8.64 8.68 24.78
C LYS A 92 7.85 9.08 26.03
N ASN A 93 8.05 8.28 27.07
CA ASN A 93 7.63 8.54 28.44
C ASN A 93 8.37 9.76 28.99
#